data_AF-A0A7X7EY09-F1
#
_entry.id   AF-A0A7X7EY09-F1
#
_cell.length_a   1.000
_cell.length_b   1.000
_cell.length_c   1.000
_cell.angle_alpha   90.00
_cell.angle_beta   90.00
_cell.angle_gamma   90.00
#
_symmetry.space_group_name_H-M   'P 1'
#
loop_
_entity.id
_entity.type
_entity.pdbx_description
1 polymer ?
#
loop_
_entity_poly.entity_id
_entity_poly.type
_entity_poly.pdbx_seq_one_letter_code
_entity_poly.pdbx_strand_id
1 'polypeptide(L)'
;MRITRTIILIAAITLAAGCGRVLKTRTVPPDPVPQEVTDEASPDEAIPEAAPFGNAALAGKPEDADEAAAHVWDFRDATTWLLGEINPVLLNYPPHADWYVKGYREYQPDQESMAGLMKQKIDDLTITIVLGTWCPDSRREVPRFMKIIDLWGFPREKIRFIGVDINKIAPLEDYSGMDIERVPTFIFFENKSEKGRIIEVPVTSLEQDTEYILAGTK
;
A
#
# COMPACT_ATOMS: atom_id res chain seq x y z
N MET A 1 -19.99 50.51 30.36
CA MET A 1 -20.91 50.16 31.49
C MET A 1 -21.66 48.90 31.07
N ARG A 2 -21.18 47.68 31.38
CA ARG A 2 -21.52 46.86 32.56
C ARG A 2 -23.04 46.91 32.82
N ILE A 3 -23.79 45.82 32.68
CA ILE A 3 -24.00 44.85 33.77
C ILE A 3 -24.37 43.46 33.20
N THR A 4 -23.57 42.46 33.56
CA THR A 4 -23.82 41.01 33.49
C THR A 4 -24.89 40.59 34.49
N ARG A 5 -25.76 39.63 34.13
CA ARG A 5 -26.65 38.94 35.08
C ARG A 5 -26.41 37.43 35.01
N THR A 6 -25.70 36.94 36.01
CA THR A 6 -25.53 35.53 36.38
C THR A 6 -26.76 35.07 37.15
N ILE A 7 -27.36 33.92 36.79
CA ILE A 7 -28.33 33.23 37.64
C ILE A 7 -27.87 31.78 37.82
N ILE A 8 -27.49 31.47 39.06
CA ILE A 8 -27.17 30.15 39.60
C ILE A 8 -28.44 29.63 40.26
N LEU A 9 -28.87 28.40 39.97
CA LEU A 9 -29.95 27.73 40.72
C LEU A 9 -29.59 26.27 41.05
N ILE A 10 -29.05 26.12 42.27
CA ILE A 10 -29.31 25.15 43.34
C ILE A 10 -29.81 23.74 42.96
N ALA A 11 -29.02 22.74 43.38
CA ALA A 11 -29.35 21.32 43.46
C ALA A 11 -30.34 20.99 44.60
N ALA A 12 -31.22 20.02 44.37
CA ALA A 12 -32.03 19.38 45.41
C ALA A 12 -31.91 17.85 45.31
N ILE A 13 -31.35 17.26 46.37
CA ILE A 13 -31.24 15.83 46.63
C ILE A 13 -32.58 15.35 47.20
N THR A 14 -33.11 14.24 46.68
CA THR A 14 -34.12 13.44 47.38
C THR A 14 -33.66 11.98 47.43
N LEU A 15 -33.73 11.41 48.63
CA LEU A 15 -33.38 10.03 48.97
C LEU A 15 -34.63 9.31 49.49
N ALA A 16 -34.53 7.97 49.50
CA ALA A 16 -35.45 6.96 50.07
C ALA A 16 -36.57 6.48 49.12
N ALA A 17 -37.01 5.22 49.13
CA ALA A 17 -36.55 3.91 49.61
C ALA A 17 -37.65 2.93 49.15
N GLY A 18 -37.34 1.71 48.72
CA GLY A 18 -38.40 0.76 48.36
C GLY A 18 -37.89 -0.62 47.95
N CYS A 19 -38.14 -1.59 48.82
CA CYS A 19 -37.58 -2.95 48.91
C CYS A 19 -37.90 -3.93 47.76
N GLY A 20 -36.88 -4.72 47.38
CA GLY A 20 -36.88 -6.19 47.51
C GLY A 20 -37.42 -7.05 46.34
N ARG A 21 -36.55 -7.89 45.76
CA ARG A 21 -36.71 -9.38 45.76
C ARG A 21 -35.53 -10.12 45.11
N VAL A 22 -35.06 -11.12 45.87
CA VAL A 22 -34.51 -12.45 45.49
C VAL A 22 -33.21 -12.52 44.68
N LEU A 23 -32.12 -12.79 45.41
CA LEU A 23 -30.90 -13.42 44.90
C LEU A 23 -31.19 -14.87 44.51
N LYS A 24 -31.00 -15.21 43.24
CA LYS A 24 -30.94 -16.61 42.78
C LYS A 24 -29.48 -16.98 42.56
N THR A 25 -29.07 -18.02 43.27
CA THR A 25 -27.72 -18.60 43.31
C THR A 25 -27.21 -18.99 41.92
N ARG A 26 -25.93 -18.69 41.70
CA ARG A 26 -25.13 -19.04 40.53
C ARG A 26 -24.87 -20.56 40.50
N THR A 27 -25.21 -21.21 39.40
CA THR A 27 -24.61 -22.49 38.98
C THR A 27 -23.79 -22.22 37.72
N VAL A 28 -22.50 -22.51 37.82
CA VAL A 28 -21.50 -22.42 36.75
C VAL A 28 -21.68 -23.61 35.81
N PRO A 29 -21.92 -23.42 34.50
CA PRO A 29 -21.82 -24.50 33.52
C PRO A 29 -20.34 -24.86 33.26
N PRO A 30 -20.02 -26.14 32.96
CA PRO A 30 -18.64 -26.58 32.75
C PRO A 30 -18.04 -25.96 31.47
N ASP A 31 -16.72 -25.72 31.52
CA ASP A 31 -15.94 -25.18 30.41
C ASP A 31 -16.05 -26.06 29.15
N PRO A 32 -16.29 -25.48 27.96
CA PRO A 32 -16.21 -26.23 26.71
C PRO A 32 -14.74 -26.48 26.34
N VAL A 33 -14.44 -27.76 26.08
CA VAL A 33 -13.17 -28.24 25.50
C VAL A 33 -12.92 -27.54 24.15
N PRO A 34 -11.67 -27.16 23.81
CA PRO A 34 -11.36 -26.51 22.53
C PRO A 34 -11.69 -27.44 21.35
N GLN A 35 -12.51 -26.97 20.43
CA GLN A 35 -12.63 -27.56 19.10
C GLN A 35 -11.72 -26.79 18.14
N GLU A 36 -10.87 -27.52 17.42
CA GLU A 36 -10.11 -27.05 16.26
C GLU A 36 -11.06 -26.40 15.26
N VAL A 37 -10.81 -25.13 14.94
CA VAL A 37 -11.51 -24.44 13.86
C VAL A 37 -10.61 -24.52 12.64
N THR A 38 -11.05 -25.34 11.70
CA THR A 38 -10.51 -25.50 10.35
C THR A 38 -10.65 -24.20 9.56
N ASP A 39 -9.58 -23.84 8.85
CA ASP A 39 -9.56 -22.77 7.84
C ASP A 39 -10.66 -23.01 6.79
N GLU A 40 -11.63 -22.10 6.70
CA GLU A 40 -12.51 -21.97 5.54
C GLU A 40 -12.11 -20.75 4.72
N ALA A 41 -11.68 -21.02 3.49
CA ALA A 41 -11.24 -20.04 2.50
C ALA A 41 -12.40 -19.15 2.00
N SER A 42 -12.10 -17.86 1.85
CA SER A 42 -12.96 -16.84 1.24
C SER A 42 -13.04 -17.05 -0.28
N PRO A 43 -14.18 -16.77 -0.94
CA PRO A 43 -14.42 -17.21 -2.32
C PRO A 43 -13.54 -16.48 -3.35
N ASP A 44 -13.03 -17.27 -4.28
CA ASP A 44 -12.20 -16.91 -5.42
C ASP A 44 -12.74 -15.70 -6.19
N GLU A 45 -12.01 -14.59 -6.11
CA GLU A 45 -12.08 -13.55 -7.14
C GLU A 45 -11.23 -14.04 -8.32
N ALA A 46 -11.90 -14.60 -9.32
CA ALA A 46 -11.28 -15.19 -10.49
C ALA A 46 -10.45 -14.16 -11.26
N ILE A 47 -9.13 -14.28 -11.17
CA ILE A 47 -8.16 -13.54 -11.97
C ILE A 47 -8.31 -14.02 -13.42
N PRO A 48 -8.53 -13.13 -14.41
CA PRO A 48 -8.73 -13.53 -15.79
C PRO A 48 -7.51 -14.28 -16.34
N GLU A 49 -7.77 -15.48 -16.85
CA GLU A 49 -6.78 -16.50 -17.25
C GLU A 49 -5.91 -16.09 -18.46
N ALA A 50 -6.27 -15.05 -19.21
CA ALA A 50 -5.41 -14.51 -20.27
C ALA A 50 -5.77 -13.05 -20.61
N ALA A 51 -4.90 -12.11 -20.23
CA ALA A 51 -4.88 -10.78 -20.85
C ALA A 51 -4.19 -10.87 -22.22
N PRO A 52 -4.60 -10.11 -23.26
CA PRO A 52 -4.30 -10.45 -24.65
C PRO A 52 -2.83 -10.42 -25.06
N PHE A 53 -1.92 -9.82 -24.30
CA PHE A 53 -0.48 -9.90 -24.55
C PHE A 53 0.31 -9.79 -23.24
N GLY A 54 1.08 -10.82 -22.92
CA GLY A 54 2.19 -10.75 -21.97
C GLY A 54 1.82 -10.84 -20.48
N ASN A 55 1.39 -12.01 -20.02
CA ASN A 55 1.55 -12.46 -18.62
C ASN A 55 1.82 -13.98 -18.61
N ALA A 56 2.88 -14.41 -19.30
CA ALA A 56 3.31 -15.82 -19.31
C ALA A 56 3.85 -16.29 -17.93
N ALA A 57 4.00 -15.38 -16.97
CA ALA A 57 4.48 -15.65 -15.61
C ALA A 57 3.59 -16.63 -14.80
N LEU A 58 2.41 -17.01 -15.31
CA LEU A 58 1.55 -17.99 -14.67
C LEU A 58 1.75 -19.43 -15.17
N ALA A 59 2.53 -19.64 -16.24
CA ALA A 59 2.81 -20.95 -16.82
C ALA A 59 4.03 -21.61 -16.16
N GLY A 60 3.90 -21.98 -14.88
CA GLY A 60 4.94 -22.71 -14.16
C GLY A 60 4.92 -22.43 -12.66
N LYS A 61 3.80 -22.76 -11.99
CA LYS A 61 3.83 -22.88 -10.54
C LYS A 61 4.72 -24.08 -10.17
N PRO A 62 5.78 -23.93 -9.36
CA PRO A 62 6.21 -25.05 -8.55
C PRO A 62 5.04 -25.38 -7.62
N GLU A 63 4.54 -26.61 -7.71
CA GLU A 63 3.41 -27.09 -6.88
C GLU A 63 3.81 -27.20 -5.40
N ASP A 64 5.12 -27.17 -5.14
CA ASP A 64 5.71 -27.29 -3.81
C ASP A 64 6.36 -25.97 -3.35
N ALA A 65 5.90 -25.47 -2.20
CA ALA A 65 6.43 -24.26 -1.57
C ALA A 65 7.95 -24.34 -1.26
N ASP A 66 8.47 -25.56 -1.11
CA ASP A 66 9.88 -25.83 -0.86
C ASP A 66 10.76 -25.69 -2.12
N GLU A 67 10.21 -25.89 -3.33
CA GLU A 67 10.97 -25.68 -4.59
C GLU A 67 11.07 -24.19 -4.96
N ALA A 68 10.05 -23.39 -4.63
CA ALA A 68 10.07 -21.94 -4.85
C ALA A 68 11.19 -21.25 -4.06
N ALA A 69 11.56 -21.77 -2.88
CA ALA A 69 12.61 -21.21 -2.03
C ALA A 69 14.05 -21.52 -2.54
N ALA A 70 14.21 -22.47 -3.46
CA ALA A 70 15.51 -22.85 -4.02
C ALA A 70 15.72 -22.37 -5.47
N HIS A 71 14.66 -21.90 -6.14
CA HIS A 71 14.74 -21.44 -7.52
C HIS A 71 15.38 -20.05 -7.62
N VAL A 72 16.51 -19.96 -8.31
CA VAL A 72 17.15 -18.67 -8.60
C VAL A 72 16.56 -18.08 -9.88
N TRP A 73 15.75 -17.04 -9.74
CA TRP A 73 15.12 -16.34 -10.85
C TRP A 73 16.11 -15.48 -11.65
N ASP A 74 16.18 -15.67 -12.97
CA ASP A 74 16.87 -14.72 -13.88
C ASP A 74 15.90 -13.62 -14.32
N PHE A 75 16.02 -12.45 -13.70
CA PHE A 75 15.18 -11.29 -14.03
C PHE A 75 15.49 -10.67 -15.39
N ARG A 76 16.53 -11.12 -16.11
CA ARG A 76 16.75 -10.76 -17.51
C ARG A 76 15.84 -11.53 -18.46
N ASP A 77 15.27 -12.65 -18.00
CA ASP A 77 14.25 -13.37 -18.75
C ASP A 77 12.95 -12.58 -18.77
N ALA A 78 12.43 -12.34 -19.97
CA ALA A 78 11.18 -11.63 -20.21
C ALA A 78 9.96 -12.33 -19.59
N THR A 79 10.04 -13.63 -19.28
CA THR A 79 8.99 -14.35 -18.55
C THR A 79 8.76 -13.81 -17.13
N THR A 80 9.75 -13.11 -16.56
CA THR A 80 9.66 -12.48 -15.23
C THR A 80 9.14 -11.04 -15.28
N TRP A 81 8.85 -10.51 -16.47
CA TRP A 81 8.47 -9.12 -16.65
C TRP A 81 6.96 -8.94 -16.54
N LEU A 82 6.55 -7.92 -15.78
CA LEU A 82 5.17 -7.44 -15.77
C LEU A 82 5.12 -6.20 -16.66
N LEU A 83 4.22 -6.17 -17.65
CA LEU A 83 4.15 -5.13 -18.69
C LEU A 83 2.76 -4.48 -18.75
N GLY A 84 2.71 -3.20 -19.10
CA GLY A 84 1.46 -2.44 -19.24
C GLY A 84 0.91 -2.03 -17.89
N GLU A 85 -0.42 -1.92 -17.76
CA GLU A 85 -1.02 -1.68 -16.44
C GLU A 85 -0.97 -2.94 -15.59
N ILE A 86 -0.39 -2.82 -14.39
CA ILE A 86 -0.20 -3.96 -13.51
C ILE A 86 -0.89 -3.73 -12.16
N ASN A 87 -1.46 -4.79 -11.59
CA ASN A 87 -1.90 -4.77 -10.21
C ASN A 87 -0.68 -5.04 -9.30
N PRO A 88 -0.30 -4.13 -8.39
CA PRO A 88 0.88 -4.30 -7.53
C PRO A 88 0.77 -5.51 -6.59
N VAL A 89 -0.43 -6.10 -6.41
CA VAL A 89 -0.61 -7.37 -5.69
C VAL A 89 0.25 -8.48 -6.30
N LEU A 90 0.47 -8.49 -7.62
CA LEU A 90 1.32 -9.45 -8.31
C LEU A 90 2.75 -9.49 -7.76
N LEU A 91 3.25 -8.37 -7.22
CA LEU A 91 4.60 -8.29 -6.64
C LEU A 91 4.77 -9.13 -5.36
N ASN A 92 3.68 -9.61 -4.75
CA ASN A 92 3.71 -10.48 -3.57
C ASN A 92 3.83 -11.97 -3.92
N TYR A 93 3.91 -12.32 -5.20
CA TYR A 93 4.06 -13.70 -5.66
C TYR A 93 5.42 -13.91 -6.33
N PRO A 94 5.96 -15.15 -6.37
CA PRO A 94 7.14 -15.46 -7.16
C PRO A 94 6.96 -15.07 -8.64
N PRO A 95 8.01 -14.58 -9.31
CA PRO A 95 9.37 -14.41 -8.82
C PRO A 95 9.60 -13.14 -7.98
N HIS A 96 8.61 -12.25 -7.86
CA HIS A 96 8.80 -10.89 -7.36
C HIS A 96 8.82 -10.78 -5.83
N ALA A 97 8.12 -11.68 -5.15
CA ALA A 97 7.96 -11.69 -3.70
C ALA A 97 9.28 -11.56 -2.93
N ASP A 98 10.33 -12.26 -3.40
CA ASP A 98 11.63 -12.34 -2.73
C ASP A 98 12.25 -10.97 -2.45
N TRP A 99 12.16 -10.05 -3.42
CA TRP A 99 12.68 -8.70 -3.27
C TRP A 99 11.62 -7.72 -2.77
N TYR A 100 10.36 -7.89 -3.17
CA TYR A 100 9.30 -6.94 -2.83
C TYR A 100 8.94 -7.00 -1.33
N VAL A 101 8.63 -8.19 -0.82
CA VAL A 101 8.22 -8.39 0.58
C VAL A 101 9.37 -8.00 1.52
N LYS A 102 10.60 -8.39 1.16
CA LYS A 102 11.80 -8.03 1.91
C LYS A 102 12.00 -6.51 1.95
N GLY A 103 12.04 -5.87 0.78
CA GLY A 103 12.26 -4.43 0.67
C GLY A 103 11.20 -3.61 1.40
N TYR A 104 9.95 -4.05 1.38
CA TYR A 104 8.85 -3.39 2.06
C TYR A 104 8.97 -3.52 3.58
N ARG A 105 9.24 -4.74 4.06
CA ARG A 105 9.30 -5.04 5.50
C ARG A 105 10.51 -4.39 6.17
N GLU A 106 11.65 -4.35 5.49
CA GLU A 106 12.91 -3.86 6.06
C GLU A 106 13.04 -2.33 6.02
N TYR A 107 12.26 -1.64 5.18
CA TYR A 107 12.35 -0.18 5.06
C TYR A 107 11.75 0.53 6.28
N GLN A 108 12.54 1.46 6.83
CA GLN A 108 12.16 2.32 7.95
C GLN A 108 12.31 3.77 7.49
N PRO A 109 11.22 4.45 7.11
CA PRO A 109 11.29 5.84 6.66
C PRO A 109 11.64 6.78 7.81
N ASP A 110 12.25 7.91 7.45
CA ASP A 110 12.50 9.00 8.39
C ASP A 110 11.19 9.55 8.97
N GLN A 111 11.11 9.58 10.31
CA GLN A 111 9.87 9.93 11.00
C GLN A 111 9.51 11.41 10.86
N GLU A 112 10.51 12.30 10.74
CA GLU A 112 10.28 13.74 10.58
C GLU A 112 9.65 14.04 9.21
N SER A 113 10.23 13.48 8.15
CA SER A 113 9.73 13.60 6.77
C SER A 113 8.35 12.96 6.61
N MET A 114 8.10 11.81 7.26
CA MET A 114 6.76 11.20 7.29
C MET A 114 5.70 12.12 7.93
N ALA A 115 6.05 12.83 9.01
CA ALA A 115 5.14 13.79 9.64
C ALA A 115 4.86 14.99 8.74
N GLY A 116 5.79 15.36 7.85
CA GLY A 116 5.58 16.34 6.78
C GLY A 116 4.57 15.86 5.75
N LEU A 117 4.75 14.64 5.23
CA LEU A 117 3.82 14.01 4.28
C LEU A 117 2.40 13.90 4.81
N MET A 118 2.24 13.46 6.06
CA MET A 118 0.92 13.30 6.69
C MET A 118 0.11 14.61 6.80
N LYS A 119 0.73 15.78 6.61
CA LYS A 119 0.04 17.09 6.58
C LYS A 119 -0.46 17.47 5.18
N GLN A 120 0.02 16.81 4.13
CA GLN A 120 -0.36 17.12 2.76
C GLN A 120 -1.81 16.73 2.50
N LYS A 121 -2.53 17.56 1.73
CA LYS A 121 -3.88 17.22 1.26
C LYS A 121 -3.75 16.20 0.12
N ILE A 122 -4.46 15.09 0.23
CA ILE A 122 -4.37 13.97 -0.72
C ILE A 122 -5.57 13.86 -1.68
N ASP A 123 -6.58 14.72 -1.52
CA ASP A 123 -7.84 14.63 -2.26
C ASP A 123 -7.64 14.79 -3.77
N ASP A 124 -6.78 15.73 -4.17
CA ASP A 124 -6.51 16.05 -5.58
C ASP A 124 -5.22 15.40 -6.09
N LEU A 125 -4.58 14.54 -5.28
CA LEU A 125 -3.32 13.90 -5.61
C LEU A 125 -3.51 12.54 -6.25
N THR A 126 -2.77 12.28 -7.33
CA THR A 126 -2.62 10.95 -7.93
C THR A 126 -1.16 10.67 -8.22
N ILE A 127 -0.77 9.40 -8.20
CA ILE A 127 0.61 8.98 -8.42
C ILE A 127 0.64 7.97 -9.56
N THR A 128 1.58 8.12 -10.48
CA THR A 128 1.91 7.09 -11.47
C THR A 128 3.29 6.55 -11.18
N ILE A 129 3.40 5.23 -11.05
CA ILE A 129 4.67 4.53 -10.82
C ILE A 129 4.99 3.71 -12.06
N VAL A 130 6.04 4.11 -12.77
CA VAL A 130 6.57 3.34 -13.89
C VAL A 130 7.76 2.51 -13.38
N LEU A 131 7.73 1.20 -13.58
CA LEU A 131 8.76 0.28 -13.08
C LEU A 131 9.11 -0.80 -14.10
N GLY A 132 10.35 -1.28 -14.03
CA GLY A 132 10.74 -2.52 -14.68
C GLY A 132 11.01 -3.57 -13.60
N THR A 133 10.27 -4.67 -13.55
CA THR A 133 10.50 -5.73 -12.53
C THR A 133 11.89 -6.37 -12.66
N TRP A 134 12.52 -6.23 -13.82
CA TRP A 134 13.90 -6.61 -14.10
C TRP A 134 14.96 -5.65 -13.54
N CYS A 135 14.59 -4.39 -13.29
CA CYS A 135 15.53 -3.34 -12.92
C CYS A 135 15.89 -3.42 -11.42
N PRO A 136 17.18 -3.48 -11.05
CA PRO A 136 17.62 -3.46 -9.65
C PRO A 136 17.10 -2.26 -8.86
N ASP A 137 17.06 -1.06 -9.47
CA ASP A 137 16.56 0.14 -8.80
C ASP A 137 15.05 0.06 -8.55
N SER A 138 14.30 -0.56 -9.47
CA SER A 138 12.84 -0.73 -9.29
C SER A 138 12.57 -1.70 -8.15
N ARG A 139 13.31 -2.80 -8.10
CA ARG A 139 13.24 -3.77 -7.01
C ARG A 139 13.64 -3.19 -5.66
N ARG A 140 14.48 -2.15 -5.66
CA ARG A 140 14.92 -1.47 -4.44
C ARG A 140 13.90 -0.43 -3.97
N GLU A 141 13.49 0.51 -4.83
CA GLU A 141 12.73 1.68 -4.40
C GLU A 141 11.22 1.49 -4.39
N VAL A 142 10.63 0.68 -5.29
CA VAL A 142 9.18 0.45 -5.32
C VAL A 142 8.64 -0.12 -4.00
N PRO A 143 9.20 -1.20 -3.42
CA PRO A 143 8.67 -1.71 -2.16
C PRO A 143 8.84 -0.74 -0.98
N ARG A 144 9.92 0.06 -0.99
CA ARG A 144 10.15 1.12 0.01
C ARG A 144 9.14 2.25 -0.12
N PHE A 145 8.85 2.65 -1.35
CA PHE A 145 7.82 3.65 -1.63
C PHE A 145 6.44 3.17 -1.19
N MET A 146 6.12 1.90 -1.43
CA MET A 146 4.85 1.33 -0.95
C MET A 146 4.74 1.29 0.57
N LYS A 147 5.85 1.08 1.28
CA LYS A 147 5.89 1.21 2.74
C LYS A 147 5.53 2.63 3.19
N ILE A 148 6.02 3.66 2.49
CA ILE A 148 5.68 5.06 2.75
C ILE A 148 4.20 5.33 2.48
N ILE A 149 3.68 4.90 1.32
CA ILE A 149 2.26 5.05 0.93
C ILE A 149 1.34 4.53 2.03
N ASP A 150 1.61 3.34 2.54
CA ASP A 150 0.78 2.71 3.57
C ASP A 150 0.86 3.44 4.91
N LEU A 151 2.06 3.84 5.33
CA LEU A 151 2.24 4.59 6.58
C LEU A 151 1.63 5.99 6.48
N TRP A 152 1.70 6.63 5.31
CA TRP A 152 1.07 7.91 5.03
C TRP A 152 -0.46 7.83 5.00
N GLY A 153 -1.02 6.64 4.73
CA GLY A 153 -2.46 6.45 4.54
C GLY A 153 -2.95 6.99 3.19
N PHE A 154 -2.07 7.01 2.19
CA PHE A 154 -2.44 7.46 0.85
C PHE A 154 -3.31 6.38 0.16
N PRO A 155 -4.44 6.77 -0.47
CA PRO A 155 -5.35 5.83 -1.12
C PRO A 155 -4.65 5.11 -2.28
N ARG A 156 -4.50 3.79 -2.16
CA ARG A 156 -3.81 2.96 -3.16
C ARG A 156 -4.50 3.00 -4.53
N GLU A 157 -5.82 3.22 -4.56
CA GLU A 157 -6.62 3.39 -5.76
C GLU A 157 -6.27 4.66 -6.56
N LYS A 158 -5.57 5.62 -5.95
CA LYS A 158 -5.02 6.80 -6.64
C LYS A 158 -3.59 6.59 -7.16
N ILE A 159 -3.09 5.34 -7.10
CA ILE A 159 -1.79 4.96 -7.61
C ILE A 159 -1.97 4.07 -8.84
N ARG A 160 -1.46 4.53 -9.97
CA ARG A 160 -1.38 3.75 -11.21
C ARG A 160 0.01 3.12 -11.32
N PHE A 161 0.08 1.83 -11.67
CA PHE A 161 1.35 1.13 -11.91
C PHE A 161 1.48 0.76 -13.39
N ILE A 162 2.64 1.07 -13.97
CA ILE A 162 2.96 0.78 -15.36
C ILE A 162 4.26 -0.01 -15.44
N GLY A 163 4.17 -1.27 -15.83
CA GLY A 163 5.29 -2.16 -16.13
C GLY A 163 5.88 -1.92 -17.50
N VAL A 164 7.21 -1.93 -17.62
CA VAL A 164 7.93 -1.70 -18.88
C VAL A 164 8.96 -2.79 -19.19
N ASP A 165 9.23 -2.99 -20.48
CA ASP A 165 10.29 -3.87 -20.96
C ASP A 165 11.69 -3.28 -20.73
N ILE A 166 12.74 -3.99 -21.17
CA ILE A 166 14.14 -3.52 -21.04
C ILE A 166 14.43 -2.23 -21.81
N ASN A 167 13.65 -1.95 -22.85
CA ASN A 167 13.74 -0.71 -23.64
C ASN A 167 12.92 0.43 -23.02
N LYS A 168 12.25 0.18 -21.88
CA LYS A 168 11.37 1.11 -21.19
C LYS A 168 10.18 1.48 -22.07
N ILE A 169 9.57 0.46 -22.67
CA ILE A 169 8.35 0.58 -23.46
C ILE A 169 7.24 -0.17 -22.73
N ALA A 170 6.06 0.45 -22.66
CA ALA A 170 4.83 -0.19 -22.23
C ALA A 170 3.83 -0.28 -23.40
N PRO A 171 3.02 -1.34 -23.48
CA PRO A 171 1.96 -1.47 -24.48
C PRO A 171 0.72 -0.63 -24.11
N LEU A 172 0.89 0.68 -23.92
CA LEU A 172 -0.17 1.63 -23.55
C LEU A 172 -0.11 2.86 -24.45
N GLU A 173 -1.27 3.32 -24.94
CA GLU A 173 -1.35 4.45 -25.87
C GLU A 173 -0.87 5.77 -25.25
N ASP A 174 -1.13 5.98 -23.95
CA ASP A 174 -0.79 7.22 -23.25
C ASP A 174 0.65 7.24 -22.69
N TYR A 175 1.37 6.11 -22.77
CA TYR A 175 2.72 5.97 -22.20
C TYR A 175 3.75 6.87 -22.88
N SER A 176 3.68 7.01 -24.21
CA SER A 176 4.67 7.79 -24.97
C SER A 176 4.71 9.26 -24.58
N GLY A 177 3.65 9.79 -23.96
CA GLY A 177 3.60 11.17 -23.48
C GLY A 177 4.19 11.40 -22.08
N MET A 178 4.74 10.37 -21.42
CA MET A 178 5.23 10.48 -20.04
C MET A 178 6.74 10.77 -19.92
N ASP A 179 7.49 10.72 -21.03
CA ASP A 179 8.93 10.97 -21.09
C ASP A 179 9.73 10.13 -20.09
N ILE A 180 9.54 8.80 -20.12
CA ILE A 180 10.22 7.86 -19.23
C ILE A 180 11.56 7.43 -19.83
N GLU A 181 12.66 7.92 -19.25
CA GLU A 181 14.02 7.52 -19.65
C GLU A 181 14.63 6.49 -18.71
N ARG A 182 14.16 6.40 -17.45
CA ARG A 182 14.73 5.55 -16.40
C ARG A 182 13.64 4.98 -15.50
N VAL A 183 13.93 3.86 -14.85
CA VAL A 183 12.97 3.18 -13.96
C VAL A 183 13.61 2.77 -12.63
N PRO A 184 12.90 2.92 -11.50
CA PRO A 184 11.50 3.35 -11.41
C PRO A 184 11.38 4.86 -11.59
N THR A 185 10.23 5.33 -12.03
CA THR A 185 9.88 6.75 -12.00
C THR A 185 8.56 6.91 -11.26
N PHE A 186 8.58 7.69 -10.19
CA PHE A 186 7.40 8.05 -9.41
C PHE A 186 6.96 9.46 -9.83
N ILE A 187 5.79 9.59 -10.42
CA ILE A 187 5.26 10.85 -10.94
C ILE A 187 4.09 11.28 -10.08
N PHE A 188 4.15 12.51 -9.56
CA PHE A 188 3.13 13.07 -8.70
C PHE A 188 2.30 14.08 -9.49
N PHE A 189 0.99 13.93 -9.42
CA PHE A 189 0.04 14.83 -10.04
C PHE A 189 -0.83 15.47 -8.96
N GLU A 190 -1.12 16.75 -9.13
CA GLU A 190 -2.10 17.50 -8.35
C GLU A 190 -3.05 18.16 -9.33
N ASN A 191 -4.37 17.96 -9.17
CA ASN A 191 -5.37 18.48 -10.10
C ASN A 191 -5.10 18.10 -11.57
N LYS A 192 -4.59 16.88 -11.80
CA LYS A 192 -4.19 16.33 -13.12
C LYS A 192 -3.01 17.04 -13.78
N SER A 193 -2.32 17.95 -13.08
CA SER A 193 -1.07 18.54 -13.54
C SER A 193 0.10 17.85 -12.84
N GLU A 194 1.15 17.51 -13.59
CA GLU A 194 2.38 16.99 -12.99
C GLU A 194 3.02 18.05 -12.08
N LYS A 195 3.31 17.67 -10.84
CA LYS A 195 4.03 18.48 -9.84
C LYS A 195 5.52 18.20 -9.86
N GLY A 196 5.88 16.98 -10.20
CA GLY A 196 7.27 16.55 -10.30
C GLY A 196 7.39 15.03 -10.23
N ARG A 197 8.63 14.56 -10.28
CA ARG A 197 8.96 13.15 -10.28
C ARG A 197 10.22 12.82 -9.48
N ILE A 198 10.30 11.57 -9.03
CA ILE A 198 11.52 10.93 -8.51
C ILE A 198 11.96 9.90 -9.56
N ILE A 199 13.20 10.00 -10.03
CA ILE A 199 13.73 9.17 -11.12
C ILE A 199 14.84 8.27 -10.58
N GLU A 200 14.63 6.95 -10.66
CA GLU A 200 15.42 5.85 -10.11
C GLU A 200 15.65 5.86 -8.61
N VAL A 201 16.31 6.89 -8.09
CA VAL A 201 16.72 7.04 -6.70
C VAL A 201 16.33 8.43 -6.20
N PRO A 202 15.92 8.56 -4.92
CA PRO A 202 15.68 9.87 -4.33
C PRO A 202 16.99 10.67 -4.22
N VAL A 203 16.89 11.99 -4.22
CA VAL A 203 18.02 12.89 -3.94
C VAL A 203 18.41 12.82 -2.48
N THR A 204 17.42 12.81 -1.57
CA THR A 204 17.66 12.68 -0.13
C THR A 204 17.06 11.40 0.44
N SER A 205 15.75 11.27 0.40
CA SER A 205 15.00 10.04 0.71
C SER A 205 13.67 10.05 -0.04
N LEU A 206 13.01 8.90 -0.16
CA LEU A 206 11.74 8.82 -0.88
C LEU A 206 10.68 9.71 -0.24
N GLU A 207 10.57 9.68 1.09
CA GLU A 207 9.61 10.47 1.84
C GLU A 207 9.91 11.98 1.77
N GLN A 208 11.17 12.38 1.88
CA GLN A 208 11.54 13.80 1.86
C GLN A 208 11.45 14.40 0.46
N ASP A 209 11.90 13.67 -0.58
CA ASP A 209 11.73 14.12 -1.95
C ASP A 209 10.24 14.23 -2.33
N THR A 210 9.41 13.30 -1.84
CA THR A 210 7.95 13.37 -2.03
C THR A 210 7.38 14.62 -1.35
N GLU A 211 7.77 14.90 -0.11
CA GLU A 211 7.32 16.10 0.61
C GLU A 211 7.69 17.37 -0.15
N TYR A 212 8.93 17.49 -0.63
CA TYR A 212 9.39 18.67 -1.37
C TYR A 212 8.67 18.87 -2.70
N ILE A 213 8.37 17.78 -3.42
CA ILE A 213 7.59 17.85 -4.67
C ILE A 213 6.18 18.37 -4.38
N LEU A 214 5.53 17.87 -3.33
CA LEU A 214 4.17 18.26 -2.98
C LEU A 214 4.10 19.68 -2.43
N ALA A 215 5.08 20.08 -1.61
CA ALA A 215 5.20 21.43 -1.07
C ALA A 215 5.62 22.48 -2.11
N GLY A 216 6.15 22.07 -3.27
CA GLY A 216 6.65 22.97 -4.31
C GLY A 216 7.99 23.63 -3.94
N THR A 217 8.83 22.94 -3.17
CA THR A 217 10.11 23.47 -2.66
C THR A 217 11.33 22.78 -3.28
N LYS A 218 11.14 22.03 -4.38
CA LYS A 218 12.19 21.33 -5.12
C LYS A 218 12.75 22.17 -6.26
#